data_AF-A0A0B2VDV4-F1
#
_entry.id   AF-A0A0B2VDV4-F1
#
_cell.length_a   1.000
_cell.length_b   1.000
_cell.length_c   1.000
_cell.angle_alpha   90.00
_cell.angle_beta   90.00
_cell.angle_gamma   90.00
#
_symmetry.space_group_name_H-M   'P 1'
#
loop_
_entity.id
_entity.type
_entity.pdbx_description
1 polymer ?
#
loop_
_entity_poly.entity_id
_entity_poly.type
_entity_poly.pdbx_seq_one_letter_code
_entity_poly.pdbx_strand_id
1 'polypeptide(L)'
;AVAYARFTNHILPKRPSELCFDYTVKTLKELFGHNASVFARRYNYLRTQRNGESLSDYTEIVNRRHEMAEFNAITPEQMKCLVWICGLHTPDDADIRTLAPRKMEDNPQTTRKQLILEIQQFLNIRRDAKLLGSPLSLLQPEANAVATKKNCTQNPPSPCFRCGGSHRARDCYFIDNSAASQHPTHLLQ
;
A
#
# COMPACT_ATOMS: atom_id res chain seq x y z
N ALA A 1 -3.26 -27.50 4.83
CA ALA A 1 -1.91 -27.69 4.27
C ALA A 1 -1.06 -26.42 4.36
N VAL A 2 -1.46 -25.30 3.74
CA VAL A 2 -0.66 -24.04 3.69
C VAL A 2 -0.33 -23.45 5.07
N ALA A 3 -1.30 -23.33 5.98
CA ALA A 3 -1.07 -22.78 7.32
C ALA A 3 -0.09 -23.63 8.13
N TYR A 4 -0.23 -24.96 8.09
CA TYR A 4 0.69 -25.87 8.77
C TYR A 4 2.12 -25.76 8.21
N ALA A 5 2.29 -25.75 6.89
CA ALA A 5 3.61 -25.58 6.27
C ALA A 5 4.30 -24.26 6.68
N ARG A 6 3.53 -23.16 6.74
CA ARG A 6 4.03 -21.87 7.20
C ARG A 6 4.49 -21.91 8.66
N PHE A 7 3.71 -22.57 9.52
CA PHE A 7 4.07 -22.77 10.92
C PHE A 7 5.33 -23.63 11.07
N THR A 8 5.38 -24.80 10.42
CA THR A 8 6.53 -25.71 10.51
C THR A 8 7.81 -25.08 9.99
N ASN A 9 7.74 -24.30 8.91
CA ASN A 9 8.91 -23.59 8.37
C ASN A 9 9.43 -22.52 9.33
N HIS A 10 8.55 -21.84 10.07
CA HIS A 10 8.92 -20.78 11.00
C HIS A 10 9.61 -21.32 12.27
N ILE A 11 9.24 -22.52 12.72
CA ILE A 11 9.79 -23.11 13.96
C ILE A 11 11.10 -23.88 13.72
N LEU A 12 11.54 -24.03 12.47
CA LEU A 12 12.81 -24.70 12.16
C LEU A 12 13.98 -24.04 12.91
N PRO A 13 14.95 -24.84 13.41
CA PRO A 13 15.10 -26.28 13.21
C PRO A 13 14.31 -27.16 14.20
N LYS A 14 13.51 -26.59 15.11
CA LYS A 14 12.76 -27.36 16.11
C LYS A 14 11.62 -28.14 15.47
N ARG A 15 11.31 -29.30 16.04
CA ARG A 15 10.12 -30.09 15.69
C ARG A 15 8.91 -29.61 16.50
N PRO A 16 7.67 -29.72 15.97
CA PRO A 16 6.47 -29.35 16.72
C PRO A 16 6.36 -30.01 18.11
N SER A 17 6.84 -31.26 18.24
CA SER A 17 6.85 -32.00 19.51
C SER A 17 7.83 -31.45 20.56
N GLU A 18 8.73 -30.55 20.19
CA GLU A 18 9.74 -29.95 21.07
C GLU A 18 9.30 -28.57 21.59
N LEU A 19 8.14 -28.08 21.16
CA LEU A 19 7.63 -26.78 21.53
C LEU A 19 6.76 -26.87 22.78
N CYS A 20 6.99 -25.99 23.74
CA CYS A 20 6.04 -25.80 24.82
C CYS A 20 4.78 -25.08 24.31
N PHE A 21 3.71 -25.18 25.10
CA PHE A 21 2.43 -24.56 24.78
C PHE A 21 2.55 -23.05 24.58
N ASP A 22 3.19 -22.33 25.52
CA ASP A 22 3.31 -20.86 25.46
C ASP A 22 4.06 -20.37 24.23
N TYR A 23 5.17 -21.04 23.89
CA TYR A 23 5.93 -20.73 22.68
C TYR A 23 5.08 -20.99 21.42
N THR A 24 4.38 -22.12 21.37
CA THR A 24 3.48 -22.46 20.26
C THR A 24 2.40 -21.41 20.08
N VAL A 25 1.72 -21.01 21.16
CA VAL A 25 0.68 -19.96 21.13
C VAL A 25 1.26 -18.63 20.67
N LYS A 26 2.44 -18.24 21.15
CA LYS A 26 3.12 -17.01 20.73
C LYS A 26 3.41 -17.04 19.22
N THR A 27 4.03 -18.10 18.72
CA THR A 27 4.33 -18.25 17.28
C THR A 27 3.06 -18.25 16.43
N LEU A 28 1.99 -18.89 16.88
CA LEU A 28 0.71 -18.85 16.16
C LEU A 28 0.13 -17.44 16.10
N LYS A 29 0.21 -16.67 17.19
CA LYS A 29 -0.20 -15.26 17.23
C LYS A 29 0.65 -14.39 16.30
N GLU A 30 1.95 -14.63 16.21
CA GLU A 30 2.84 -13.89 15.31
C GLU A 30 2.57 -14.20 13.83
N LEU A 31 2.30 -15.46 13.49
CA LEU A 31 2.10 -15.88 12.09
C LEU A 31 0.68 -15.64 11.56
N PHE A 32 -0.32 -15.81 12.43
CA PHE A 32 -1.73 -15.85 12.06
C PHE A 32 -2.58 -14.86 12.84
N GLY A 33 -1.99 -14.12 13.78
CA GLY A 33 -2.67 -13.03 14.45
C GLY A 33 -2.98 -11.88 13.50
N HIS A 34 -3.64 -10.88 14.05
CA HIS A 34 -4.04 -9.72 13.27
C HIS A 34 -2.84 -8.82 12.99
N ASN A 35 -2.47 -8.69 11.71
CA ASN A 35 -1.38 -7.81 11.28
C ASN A 35 -1.76 -6.33 11.29
N ALA A 36 -3.05 -6.01 11.43
CA ALA A 36 -3.55 -4.65 11.51
C ALA A 36 -3.48 -4.14 12.95
N SER A 37 -3.09 -2.86 13.10
CA SER A 37 -3.09 -2.18 14.40
C SER A 37 -4.47 -2.26 15.07
N VAL A 38 -4.51 -2.13 16.40
CA VAL A 38 -5.76 -2.02 17.17
C VAL A 38 -6.60 -0.85 16.63
N PHE A 39 -5.96 0.28 16.32
CA PHE A 39 -6.63 1.44 15.74
C PHE A 39 -7.29 1.11 14.39
N ALA A 40 -6.55 0.51 13.46
CA ALA A 40 -7.07 0.15 12.14
C ALA A 40 -8.25 -0.82 12.24
N ARG A 41 -8.20 -1.79 13.16
CA ARG A 41 -9.32 -2.70 13.43
C ARG A 41 -10.56 -1.96 13.94
N ARG A 42 -10.40 -1.05 14.91
CA ARG A 42 -11.50 -0.20 15.43
C ARG A 42 -12.08 0.71 14.36
N TYR A 43 -11.23 1.36 13.57
CA TYR A 43 -11.63 2.22 12.47
C TYR A 43 -12.44 1.45 11.42
N ASN A 44 -11.97 0.27 11.02
CA ASN A 44 -12.68 -0.59 10.06
C ASN A 44 -14.01 -1.09 10.60
N TYR A 45 -14.11 -1.40 11.91
CA TYR A 45 -15.38 -1.75 12.53
C TYR A 45 -16.39 -0.60 12.44
N LEU A 46 -16.01 0.62 12.81
CA LEU A 46 -16.90 1.79 12.78
C LEU A 46 -17.34 2.17 11.36
N ARG A 47 -16.53 1.85 10.35
CA ARG A 47 -16.88 2.05 8.93
C ARG A 47 -17.62 0.88 8.30
N THR A 48 -18.02 -0.12 9.08
CA THR A 48 -18.77 -1.26 8.57
C THR A 48 -20.13 -0.80 8.04
N GLN A 49 -20.39 -1.12 6.79
CA GLN A 49 -21.64 -0.85 6.08
C GLN A 49 -21.98 -2.10 5.28
N ARG A 50 -23.28 -2.35 5.10
CA ARG A 50 -23.77 -3.49 4.31
C ARG A 50 -23.67 -3.15 2.83
N ASN A 51 -23.01 -4.01 2.05
CA ASN A 51 -22.65 -3.82 0.65
C ASN A 51 -23.06 -5.03 -0.20
N GLY A 52 -24.37 -5.24 -0.36
CA GLY A 52 -24.91 -6.29 -1.23
C GLY A 52 -24.87 -7.70 -0.65
N GLU A 53 -24.31 -7.91 0.55
CA GLU A 53 -24.37 -9.21 1.23
C GLU A 53 -25.77 -9.50 1.79
N SER A 54 -26.04 -10.78 2.10
CA SER A 54 -27.24 -11.16 2.84
C SER A 54 -27.21 -10.57 4.25
N LEU A 55 -28.37 -10.50 4.92
CA LEU A 55 -28.43 -10.01 6.28
C LEU A 55 -27.66 -10.91 7.26
N SER A 56 -27.65 -12.22 7.01
CA SER A 56 -26.91 -13.20 7.81
C SER A 56 -25.41 -12.98 7.71
N ASP A 57 -24.89 -12.88 6.49
CA ASP A 57 -23.46 -12.66 6.24
C ASP A 57 -23.01 -11.31 6.82
N TYR A 58 -23.83 -10.27 6.66
CA TYR A 58 -23.54 -8.96 7.25
C TYR A 58 -23.46 -9.02 8.78
N THR A 59 -24.36 -9.78 9.42
CA THR A 59 -24.34 -9.99 10.88
C THR A 59 -23.06 -10.68 11.32
N GLU A 60 -22.61 -11.71 10.58
CA GLU A 60 -21.34 -12.38 10.85
C GLU A 60 -20.14 -11.43 10.69
N ILE A 61 -20.13 -10.61 9.64
CA ILE A 61 -19.08 -9.61 9.39
C ILE A 61 -19.00 -8.61 10.56
N VAL A 62 -20.15 -8.11 11.02
CA VAL A 62 -20.21 -7.17 12.16
C VAL A 62 -19.64 -7.82 13.42
N ASN A 63 -20.10 -9.03 13.77
CA ASN A 63 -19.62 -9.75 14.95
C ASN A 63 -18.11 -10.01 14.89
N ARG A 64 -17.62 -10.52 13.75
CA ARG A 64 -16.19 -10.77 13.56
C ARG A 64 -15.35 -9.50 13.70
N ARG A 65 -15.79 -8.38 13.12
CA ARG A 65 -15.07 -7.10 13.23
C ARG A 65 -15.14 -6.53 14.65
N HIS A 66 -16.22 -6.77 15.40
CA HIS A 66 -16.35 -6.34 16.79
C HIS A 66 -15.30 -7.02 17.68
N GLU A 67 -15.23 -8.36 17.63
CA GLU A 67 -14.25 -9.15 18.39
C GLU A 67 -12.81 -8.72 18.07
N MET A 68 -12.55 -8.44 16.78
CA MET A 68 -11.25 -7.97 16.33
C MET A 68 -10.91 -6.55 16.78
N ALA A 69 -11.89 -5.69 17.09
CA ALA A 69 -11.66 -4.28 17.36
C ALA A 69 -11.23 -4.00 18.82
N GLU A 70 -11.35 -4.97 19.72
CA GLU A 70 -10.91 -4.84 21.11
C GLU A 70 -11.46 -3.57 21.79
N PHE A 71 -12.77 -3.32 21.64
CA PHE A 71 -13.43 -2.12 22.19
C PHE A 71 -13.42 -2.08 23.72
N ASN A 72 -13.27 -3.22 24.39
CA ASN A 72 -13.24 -3.30 25.86
C ASN A 72 -12.12 -2.45 26.48
N ALA A 73 -11.05 -2.15 25.72
CA ALA A 73 -9.90 -1.38 26.18
C ALA A 73 -9.81 0.02 25.52
N ILE A 74 -10.90 0.55 24.95
CA ILE A 74 -10.90 1.87 24.31
C ILE A 74 -11.05 2.98 25.36
N THR A 75 -10.27 4.06 25.24
CA THR A 75 -10.49 5.25 26.08
C THR A 75 -11.59 6.15 25.49
N PRO A 76 -12.28 6.96 26.30
CA PRO A 76 -13.26 7.92 25.79
C PRO A 76 -12.67 8.89 24.76
N GLU A 77 -11.43 9.32 24.93
CA GLU A 77 -10.75 10.21 23.97
C GLU A 77 -10.41 9.49 22.66
N GLN A 78 -9.96 8.23 22.71
CA GLN A 78 -9.75 7.43 21.51
C GLN A 78 -11.04 7.24 20.72
N MET A 79 -12.16 6.97 21.40
CA MET A 79 -13.47 6.84 20.77
C MET A 79 -13.90 8.16 20.11
N LYS A 80 -13.76 9.31 20.80
CA LYS A 80 -14.05 10.63 20.22
C LYS A 80 -13.23 10.90 18.95
N CYS A 81 -11.94 10.54 18.95
CA CYS A 81 -11.08 10.69 17.78
C CYS A 81 -11.56 9.80 16.63
N LEU A 82 -11.83 8.52 16.90
CA LEU A 82 -12.33 7.58 15.89
C LEU A 82 -13.64 8.04 15.25
N VAL A 83 -14.64 8.43 16.06
CA VAL A 83 -15.92 8.95 15.54
C VAL A 83 -15.70 10.20 14.70
N TRP A 84 -14.84 11.12 15.17
CA TRP A 84 -14.51 12.33 14.41
C TRP A 84 -13.89 12.00 13.05
N ILE A 85 -12.90 11.10 12.99
CA ILE A 85 -12.27 10.68 11.73
C ILE A 85 -13.27 9.97 10.81
N CYS A 86 -14.13 9.11 11.36
CA CYS A 86 -15.14 8.38 10.59
C CYS A 86 -16.18 9.30 9.93
N GLY A 87 -16.50 10.45 10.54
CA GLY A 87 -17.46 11.43 10.01
C GLY A 87 -16.92 12.31 8.87
N LEU A 88 -15.64 12.21 8.53
CA LEU A 88 -15.01 13.01 7.49
C LEU A 88 -15.27 12.42 6.10
N HIS A 89 -16.27 12.93 5.37
CA HIS A 89 -16.69 12.36 4.08
C HIS A 89 -16.34 13.22 2.87
N THR A 90 -15.97 14.49 3.06
CA THR A 90 -15.79 15.40 1.91
C THR A 90 -14.44 15.14 1.20
N PRO A 91 -14.30 15.55 -0.07
CA PRO A 91 -13.01 15.52 -0.76
C PRO A 91 -11.94 16.35 -0.02
N ASP A 92 -12.32 17.47 0.58
CA ASP A 92 -11.41 18.36 1.32
C ASP A 92 -10.79 17.67 2.54
N ASP A 93 -11.47 16.68 3.11
CA ASP A 93 -10.98 15.89 4.24
C ASP A 93 -10.07 14.72 3.84
N ALA A 94 -9.76 14.52 2.56
CA ALA A 94 -9.01 13.34 2.11
C ALA A 94 -7.63 13.19 2.78
N ASP A 95 -6.95 14.31 2.96
CA ASP A 95 -5.66 14.35 3.65
C ASP A 95 -5.80 14.06 5.15
N ILE A 96 -6.84 14.60 5.76
CA ILE A 96 -7.16 14.40 7.19
C ILE A 96 -7.50 12.92 7.42
N ARG A 97 -8.33 12.30 6.57
CA ARG A 97 -8.65 10.87 6.61
C ARG A 97 -7.42 9.98 6.49
N THR A 98 -6.39 10.43 5.77
CA THR A 98 -5.16 9.66 5.56
C THR A 98 -4.19 9.85 6.73
N LEU A 99 -4.08 11.06 7.26
CA LEU A 99 -3.10 11.41 8.29
C LEU A 99 -3.57 11.07 9.72
N ALA A 100 -4.84 11.33 10.04
CA ALA A 100 -5.36 11.19 11.40
C ALA A 100 -5.24 9.77 11.96
N PRO A 101 -5.51 8.69 11.17
CA PRO A 101 -5.23 7.32 11.60
C PRO A 101 -3.79 7.06 12.02
N ARG A 102 -2.82 7.55 11.25
CA ARG A 102 -1.40 7.32 11.53
C ARG A 102 -0.98 8.00 12.82
N LYS A 103 -1.43 9.23 13.03
CA LYS A 103 -1.18 9.98 14.27
C LYS A 103 -1.74 9.28 15.51
N MET A 104 -2.92 8.69 15.38
CA MET A 104 -3.52 7.88 16.46
C MET A 104 -2.76 6.58 16.73
N GLU A 105 -2.10 6.00 15.71
CA GLU A 105 -1.23 4.83 15.87
C GLU A 105 0.09 5.20 16.55
N ASP A 106 0.72 6.31 16.15
CA ASP A 106 2.00 6.79 16.70
C ASP A 106 1.87 7.20 18.17
N ASN A 107 0.77 7.84 18.55
CA ASN A 107 0.49 8.25 19.93
C ASN A 107 -0.96 7.90 20.33
N PRO A 108 -1.19 6.72 20.94
CA PRO A 108 -2.52 6.27 21.34
C PRO A 108 -3.20 7.12 22.42
N GLN A 109 -2.45 7.98 23.12
CA GLN A 109 -2.97 8.88 24.15
C GLN A 109 -3.30 10.28 23.62
N THR A 110 -3.16 10.50 22.31
CA THR A 110 -3.49 11.77 21.67
C THR A 110 -4.95 12.13 21.94
N THR A 111 -5.17 13.34 22.46
CA THR A 111 -6.52 13.88 22.61
C THR A 111 -7.05 14.37 21.28
N ARG A 112 -8.38 14.44 21.12
CA ARG A 112 -8.98 14.99 19.87
C ARG A 112 -8.47 16.39 19.53
N LYS A 113 -8.26 17.24 20.55
CA LYS A 113 -7.74 18.60 20.35
C LYS A 113 -6.31 18.59 19.80
N GLN A 114 -5.45 17.75 20.38
CA GLN A 114 -4.07 17.60 19.93
C GLN A 114 -3.99 17.04 18.51
N LEU A 115 -4.84 16.05 18.19
CA LEU A 115 -4.94 15.49 16.85
C LEU A 115 -5.27 16.57 15.80
N ILE A 116 -6.25 17.43 16.09
CA ILE A 116 -6.63 18.53 15.20
C ILE A 116 -5.46 19.50 15.01
N LEU A 117 -4.78 19.88 16.09
CA LEU A 117 -3.66 20.83 16.04
C LEU A 117 -2.51 20.29 15.17
N GLU A 118 -2.11 19.03 15.39
CA GLU A 118 -1.03 18.40 14.63
C GLU A 118 -1.36 18.28 13.14
N ILE A 119 -2.61 17.94 12.81
CA ILE A 119 -3.07 17.87 11.42
C ILE A 119 -3.06 19.26 10.80
N GLN A 120 -3.58 20.28 11.49
CA GLN A 120 -3.57 21.66 10.99
C GLN A 120 -2.14 22.16 10.74
N GLN A 121 -1.21 21.87 11.64
CA GLN A 121 0.19 22.21 11.47
C GLN A 121 0.78 21.53 10.23
N PHE A 122 0.49 20.24 10.03
CA PHE A 122 0.92 19.51 8.83
C PHE A 122 0.34 20.11 7.54
N LEU A 123 -0.95 20.45 7.54
CA LEU A 123 -1.60 21.06 6.39
C LEU A 123 -1.01 22.43 6.04
N ASN A 124 -0.65 23.23 7.05
CA ASN A 124 0.00 24.53 6.87
C ASN A 124 1.40 24.37 6.28
N ILE A 125 2.26 23.52 6.88
CA ILE A 125 3.61 23.24 6.37
C ILE A 125 3.57 22.80 4.90
N ARG A 126 2.62 21.94 4.54
CA ARG A 126 2.46 21.47 3.17
C ARG A 126 1.99 22.56 2.21
N ARG A 127 1.17 23.50 2.67
CA ARG A 127 0.76 24.68 1.88
C ARG A 127 1.97 25.58 1.61
N ASP A 128 2.79 25.81 2.62
CA ASP A 128 4.00 26.63 2.52
C ASP A 128 5.05 25.99 1.61
N ALA A 129 5.22 24.67 1.68
CA ALA A 129 6.12 23.93 0.79
C ALA A 129 5.73 24.05 -0.69
N LYS A 130 4.42 24.04 -1.01
CA LYS A 130 3.93 24.27 -2.37
C LYS A 130 4.24 25.67 -2.88
N LEU A 131 4.17 26.69 -2.02
CA LEU A 131 4.54 28.07 -2.37
C LEU A 131 6.05 28.20 -2.67
N LEU A 132 6.89 27.42 -1.98
CA LEU A 132 8.34 27.39 -2.17
C LEU A 132 8.78 26.48 -3.34
N GLY A 133 7.84 25.99 -4.16
CA GLY A 133 8.14 25.14 -5.31
C GLY A 133 8.70 23.75 -4.97
N SER A 134 8.66 23.34 -3.70
CA SER A 134 9.12 22.04 -3.23
C SER A 134 7.89 21.15 -2.95
N PRO A 135 7.56 20.17 -3.82
CA PRO A 135 6.52 19.22 -3.49
C PRO A 135 7.01 18.36 -2.32
N LEU A 136 6.42 18.56 -1.15
CA LEU A 136 6.65 17.71 0.02
C LEU A 136 5.97 16.35 -0.24
N SER A 137 6.67 15.47 -0.95
CA SER A 137 6.19 14.13 -1.26
C SER A 137 6.59 13.17 -0.13
N LEU A 138 5.98 13.34 1.04
CA LEU A 138 6.23 12.50 2.25
C LEU A 138 5.34 11.25 2.33
N LEU A 139 4.55 10.98 1.29
CA LEU A 139 3.61 9.85 1.24
C LEU A 139 3.82 9.07 -0.06
N GLN A 140 5.00 8.49 -0.22
CA GLN A 140 5.17 7.32 -1.08
C GLN A 140 5.63 6.17 -0.17
N PRO A 141 5.04 4.97 -0.26
CA PRO A 141 5.78 3.77 0.11
C PRO A 141 7.08 3.81 -0.70
N GLU A 142 8.22 3.58 -0.06
CA GLU A 142 9.52 3.52 -0.72
C GLU A 142 9.53 2.34 -1.71
N ALA A 143 8.97 2.55 -2.89
CA ALA A 143 9.32 1.82 -4.08
C ALA A 143 10.50 2.57 -4.68
N ASN A 144 11.69 2.00 -4.53
CA ASN A 144 12.87 2.39 -5.29
C ASN A 144 12.56 2.26 -6.79
N ALA A 145 12.00 3.33 -7.37
CA ALA A 145 11.88 3.50 -8.80
C ALA A 145 12.74 4.69 -9.17
N VAL A 146 13.91 4.39 -9.76
CA VAL A 146 14.82 5.37 -10.35
C VAL A 146 14.03 6.17 -11.40
N ALA A 147 13.67 7.40 -11.05
CA ALA A 147 12.98 8.32 -11.93
C ALA A 147 13.99 8.98 -12.88
N THR A 148 14.23 8.37 -14.04
CA THR A 148 14.89 9.07 -15.14
C THR A 148 13.85 9.84 -15.95
N LYS A 149 13.65 11.12 -15.61
CA LYS A 149 13.00 12.08 -16.52
C LYS A 149 13.97 12.42 -17.64
N LYS A 150 13.71 11.97 -18.87
CA LYS A 150 14.11 12.67 -20.10
C LYS A 150 13.03 12.52 -21.17
N ASN A 151 12.25 13.58 -21.36
CA ASN A 151 11.60 13.84 -22.65
C ASN A 151 12.70 14.17 -23.66
N CYS A 152 12.98 13.26 -24.60
CA CYS A 152 13.62 13.60 -25.85
C CYS A 152 13.05 12.65 -26.92
N THR A 153 12.63 13.27 -28.01
CA THR A 153 12.22 12.72 -29.30
C THR A 153 12.67 11.28 -29.57
N GLN A 154 11.69 10.47 -29.97
CA GLN A 154 11.72 9.01 -30.09
C GLN A 154 12.74 8.52 -31.14
N ASN A 155 13.99 8.32 -30.74
CA ASN A 155 14.86 7.36 -31.40
C ASN A 155 14.99 6.12 -30.52
N PRO A 156 14.83 4.90 -31.07
CA PRO A 156 14.98 3.69 -30.30
C PRO A 156 16.42 3.59 -29.76
N PRO A 157 16.62 3.06 -28.54
CA PRO A 157 17.93 2.99 -27.88
C PRO A 157 18.94 2.08 -28.60
N SER A 158 18.50 1.30 -29.60
CA SER A 158 19.34 0.48 -30.44
C SER A 158 18.80 0.45 -31.87
N PRO A 159 19.67 0.32 -32.89
CA PRO A 159 19.24 0.05 -34.27
C PRO A 159 18.32 -1.17 -34.35
N CYS A 160 17.39 -1.17 -35.29
CA CYS A 160 16.50 -2.29 -35.54
C CYS A 160 17.32 -3.55 -35.83
N PHE A 161 17.14 -4.62 -35.04
CA PHE A 161 17.92 -5.85 -35.19
C PHE A 161 17.63 -6.61 -36.50
N ARG A 162 16.60 -6.22 -37.28
CA ARG A 162 16.28 -6.83 -38.58
C ARG A 162 17.02 -6.17 -39.75
N CYS A 163 17.22 -4.86 -39.72
CA CYS A 163 17.75 -4.10 -40.88
C CYS A 163 18.72 -2.97 -40.52
N GLY A 164 19.03 -2.75 -39.24
CA GLY A 164 19.94 -1.69 -38.78
C GLY A 164 19.36 -0.26 -38.79
N GLY A 165 18.08 -0.08 -39.13
CA GLY A 165 17.45 1.25 -39.18
C GLY A 165 17.04 1.82 -37.81
N SER A 166 16.82 3.14 -37.72
CA SER A 166 16.44 3.86 -36.50
C SER A 166 14.93 3.80 -36.20
N HIS A 167 14.36 2.59 -36.16
CA HIS A 167 12.96 2.30 -35.80
C HIS A 167 12.87 1.07 -34.90
N ARG A 168 11.74 0.86 -34.21
CA ARG A 168 11.52 -0.36 -33.41
C ARG A 168 11.27 -1.54 -34.34
N ALA A 169 11.79 -2.72 -33.99
CA ALA A 169 11.68 -3.91 -34.84
C ALA A 169 10.25 -4.40 -35.14
N ARG A 170 9.25 -3.92 -34.39
CA ARG A 170 7.82 -4.16 -34.65
C ARG A 170 7.28 -3.29 -35.79
N ASP A 171 7.92 -2.16 -36.03
CA ASP A 171 7.57 -1.14 -37.03
C ASP A 171 8.51 -1.29 -38.25
N CYS A 172 9.23 -2.41 -38.34
CA CYS A 172 10.18 -2.70 -39.42
C CYS A 172 9.44 -3.28 -40.62
N TYR A 173 9.67 -2.74 -41.82
CA TYR A 173 9.05 -3.24 -43.05
C TYR A 173 9.47 -4.69 -43.41
N PHE A 174 10.61 -5.16 -42.89
CA PHE A 174 11.05 -6.55 -43.02
C PHE A 174 10.42 -7.42 -41.92
N ILE A 175 9.10 -7.65 -42.02
CA ILE A 175 8.39 -8.63 -41.18
C ILE A 175 8.38 -9.95 -41.95
N ASP A 176 9.25 -10.86 -41.51
CA ASP A 176 9.37 -12.27 -41.89
C ASP A 176 9.43 -12.59 -43.39
N ASN A 177 10.65 -12.86 -43.86
CA ASN A 177 10.86 -14.01 -44.74
C ASN A 177 12.25 -14.60 -44.53
N SER A 178 12.26 -15.87 -44.15
CA SER A 178 13.34 -16.79 -44.41
C SER A 178 13.78 -16.74 -45.88
N ALA A 179 15.10 -16.84 -46.06
CA ALA A 179 15.82 -17.14 -47.30
C ALA A 179 16.21 -15.97 -48.24
N ALA A 180 17.53 -15.75 -48.23
CA ALA A 180 18.42 -15.51 -49.36
C ALA A 180 18.35 -14.21 -50.18
N SER A 181 19.56 -13.63 -50.28
CA SER A 181 20.10 -12.92 -51.45
C SER A 181 19.63 -11.49 -51.72
N GLN A 182 20.49 -10.52 -51.36
CA GLN A 182 21.46 -9.89 -52.27
C GLN A 182 21.87 -8.52 -51.71
N HIS A 183 23.19 -8.33 -51.59
CA HIS A 183 23.79 -6.99 -51.54
C HIS A 183 23.33 -6.18 -52.77
N PRO A 184 23.24 -4.85 -52.63
CA PRO A 184 24.06 -4.07 -53.52
C PRO A 184 24.83 -2.98 -52.77
N THR A 185 26.14 -2.99 -53.04
CA THR A 185 27.04 -1.85 -53.07
C THR A 185 26.49 -0.76 -53.99
N HIS A 186 26.61 0.51 -53.60
CA HIS A 186 26.83 1.72 -54.43
C HIS A 186 26.41 2.94 -53.59
N LEU A 187 27.06 4.09 -53.60
CA LEU A 187 28.38 4.55 -54.02
C LEU A 187 28.52 5.93 -53.36
N LEU A 188 29.75 6.30 -52.98
CA LEU A 188 30.16 7.67 -52.74
C LEU A 188 29.71 8.60 -53.89
N GLN A 189 29.06 9.71 -53.55
CA GLN A 189 29.45 11.05 -54.00
C GLN A 189 28.86 12.11 -53.08
#